data_AF-A0AAV5DAR2-F1
#
_entry.id   AF-A0AAV5DAR2-F1
#
_cell.length_a   1.000
_cell.length_b   1.000
_cell.length_c   1.000
_cell.angle_alpha   90.00
_cell.angle_beta   90.00
_cell.angle_gamma   90.00
#
_symmetry.space_group_name_H-M   'P 1'
#
loop_
_entity.id
_entity.type
_entity.pdbx_description
1 polymer ?
#
loop_
_entity_poly.entity_id
_entity_poly.type
_entity_poly.pdbx_seq_one_letter_code
_entity_poly.pdbx_strand_id
1 'polypeptide(L)'
;MPPVFLHGSLLLVFETDDESFRSMSPPVISEYSKCFMFGTKEGKLALSSWDQDGWMAKLWIMQDYENQAWAFTYKIQVPLENRVGKDEPLDDVTIVSEDGDMLVEFMSARTVLHYDKNGSLLRTLKSFCSSDGFDKWRTASISVLDKSGNVELMSPIVDVAL
;
A
#
# COMPACT_ATOMS: atom_id res chain seq x y z
N MET A 1 0.77 -10.60 13.58
CA MET A 1 1.38 -9.28 13.30
C MET A 1 0.60 -8.26 14.11
N PRO A 2 1.27 -7.39 14.86
CA PRO A 2 0.59 -6.37 15.66
C PRO A 2 -0.12 -5.34 14.76
N PRO A 3 -1.28 -4.79 15.15
CA PRO A 3 -1.93 -3.69 14.45
C PRO A 3 -1.02 -2.46 14.37
N VAL A 4 -0.97 -1.79 13.22
CA VAL A 4 -0.10 -0.63 12.99
C VAL A 4 -0.86 0.55 12.39
N PHE A 5 -0.55 1.76 12.87
CA PHE A 5 -1.16 3.01 12.43
C PHE A 5 -0.09 4.07 12.16
N LEU A 6 -0.34 4.94 11.18
CA LEU A 6 0.45 6.16 10.98
C LEU A 6 -0.16 7.30 11.83
N HIS A 7 0.65 7.91 12.70
CA HIS A 7 0.26 9.06 13.51
C HIS A 7 1.27 10.20 13.34
N GLY A 8 0.96 11.16 12.47
CA GLY A 8 1.91 12.20 12.08
C GLY A 8 3.11 11.59 11.34
N SER A 9 4.32 11.81 11.86
CA SER A 9 5.57 11.26 11.33
C SER A 9 6.02 9.95 12.00
N LEU A 10 5.20 9.39 12.90
CA LEU A 10 5.52 8.19 13.67
C LEU A 10 4.59 7.03 13.33
N LEU A 11 5.12 5.83 13.50
CA LEU A 11 4.36 4.59 13.48
C LEU A 11 3.91 4.28 14.90
N LEU A 12 2.64 3.96 15.07
CA LEU A 12 2.08 3.49 16.33
C LEU A 12 1.68 2.03 16.16
N VAL A 13 2.31 1.15 16.93
CA VAL A 13 2.08 -0.29 16.87
C VAL A 13 1.51 -0.78 18.17
N PHE A 14 0.44 -1.55 18.10
CA PHE A 14 -0.18 -2.17 19.26
C PHE A 14 0.49 -3.51 19.57
N GLU A 15 1.33 -3.53 20.59
CA GLU A 15 1.95 -4.75 21.11
C GLU A 15 0.89 -5.57 21.82
N THR A 16 0.55 -6.72 21.24
CA THR A 16 -0.48 -7.60 21.79
C THR A 16 -0.06 -8.26 23.09
N ASP A 17 1.24 -8.53 23.25
CA ASP A 17 1.77 -9.25 24.42
C ASP A 17 1.73 -8.38 25.69
N ASP A 18 2.02 -7.08 25.53
CA ASP A 18 2.03 -6.09 26.63
C ASP A 18 0.74 -5.24 26.67
N GLU A 19 -0.23 -5.52 25.79
CA GLU A 19 -1.46 -4.76 25.59
C GLU A 19 -1.24 -3.23 25.55
N SER A 20 -0.18 -2.79 24.86
CA SER A 20 0.28 -1.40 24.88
C SER A 20 0.65 -0.86 23.49
N PHE A 21 0.70 0.46 23.36
CA PHE A 21 1.13 1.09 22.11
C PHE A 21 2.61 1.47 22.17
N ARG A 22 3.38 0.95 21.21
CA ARG A 22 4.78 1.31 20.96
C ARG A 22 4.85 2.31 19.82
N SER A 23 5.58 3.41 20.04
CA SER A 23 5.94 4.32 18.95
C SER A 23 7.22 3.84 18.27
N MET A 24 7.19 3.78 16.94
CA MET A 24 8.32 3.41 16.10
C MET A 24 8.59 4.47 15.04
N SER A 25 9.87 4.55 14.64
CA SER A 25 10.29 5.42 13.55
C SER A 25 10.05 4.72 12.21
N PRO A 26 9.39 5.36 11.22
CA PRO A 26 9.36 4.86 9.86
C PRO A 26 10.78 4.88 9.25
N PRO A 27 11.02 4.20 8.12
CA PRO A 27 12.24 4.42 7.35
C PRO A 27 12.31 5.88 6.89
N VAL A 28 13.50 6.32 6.47
CA VAL A 28 13.68 7.69 5.95
C VAL A 28 12.87 7.86 4.65
N ILE A 29 11.70 8.47 4.79
CA ILE A 29 10.76 8.80 3.72
C ILE A 29 10.68 10.32 3.53
N SER A 30 10.25 10.78 2.36
CA SER A 30 10.04 12.21 2.13
C SER A 30 8.78 12.67 2.85
N GLU A 31 8.81 13.87 3.44
CA GLU A 31 7.68 14.47 4.20
C GLU A 31 6.38 14.59 3.39
N TYR A 32 6.47 14.57 2.06
CA TYR A 32 5.33 14.68 1.16
C TYR A 32 4.88 13.35 0.54
N SER A 33 5.43 12.23 1.00
CA SER A 33 5.05 10.91 0.49
C SER A 33 3.82 10.39 1.24
N LYS A 34 2.77 10.03 0.51
CA LYS A 34 1.73 9.15 1.07
C LYS A 34 2.36 7.76 1.28
N CYS A 35 1.91 7.06 2.31
CA CYS A 35 2.47 5.77 2.72
C CYS A 35 1.37 4.76 3.07
N PHE A 36 1.68 3.49 2.85
CA PHE A 36 0.80 2.36 3.13
C PHE A 36 1.58 1.22 3.76
N MET A 37 0.99 0.54 4.75
CA MET A 37 1.66 -0.51 5.52
C MET A 37 0.91 -1.83 5.45
N PHE A 38 1.66 -2.93 5.43
CA PHE A 38 1.10 -4.27 5.35
C PHE A 38 2.07 -5.31 5.92
N GLY A 39 1.57 -6.52 6.14
CA GLY A 39 2.39 -7.67 6.50
C GLY A 39 2.88 -8.44 5.28
N THR A 40 4.15 -8.82 5.25
CA THR A 40 4.68 -9.77 4.25
C THR A 40 4.20 -11.19 4.55
N LYS A 41 4.37 -12.11 3.61
CA LYS A 41 3.98 -13.51 3.81
C LYS A 41 4.79 -14.19 4.92
N GLU A 42 6.01 -13.72 5.15
CA GLU A 42 6.90 -14.17 6.23
C GLU A 42 6.58 -13.50 7.58
N GLY A 43 5.52 -12.69 7.66
CA GLY A 43 5.09 -12.02 8.89
C GLY A 43 5.92 -10.80 9.27
N LYS A 44 6.68 -10.22 8.32
CA LYS A 44 7.42 -8.97 8.55
C LYS A 44 6.55 -7.76 8.28
N LEU A 45 6.86 -6.64 8.92
CA LEU A 45 6.20 -5.37 8.65
C LEU A 45 6.81 -4.74 7.38
N ALA A 46 5.95 -4.37 6.44
CA ALA A 46 6.33 -3.64 5.24
C ALA A 46 5.71 -2.25 5.23
N LEU A 47 6.48 -1.28 4.73
CA LEU A 47 6.03 0.08 4.47
C LEU A 47 6.31 0.42 3.02
N SER A 48 5.29 0.87 2.32
CA SER A 48 5.39 1.42 0.98
C SER A 48 5.16 2.93 1.02
N SER A 49 5.87 3.67 0.19
CA SER A 49 5.67 5.11 0.01
C SER A 49 5.69 5.46 -1.47
N TRP A 50 5.01 6.54 -1.85
CA TRP A 50 5.05 7.04 -3.23
C TRP A 50 5.22 8.56 -3.28
N ASP A 51 5.77 9.03 -4.40
CA ASP A 51 5.93 10.46 -4.63
C ASP A 51 4.59 11.16 -4.88
N GLN A 52 4.61 12.50 -4.86
CA GLN A 52 3.41 13.32 -5.07
C GLN A 52 2.75 13.05 -6.42
N ASP A 53 3.56 12.72 -7.44
CA ASP A 53 3.09 12.41 -8.78
C ASP A 53 2.59 10.95 -8.90
N GLY A 54 2.84 10.11 -7.88
CA GLY A 54 2.43 8.71 -7.74
C GLY A 54 3.00 7.74 -8.78
N TRP A 55 4.05 8.13 -9.51
CA TRP A 55 4.70 7.30 -10.53
C TRP A 55 6.00 6.68 -10.06
N MET A 56 6.44 6.98 -8.84
CA MET A 56 7.52 6.30 -8.17
C MET A 56 7.04 5.81 -6.81
N ALA A 57 7.12 4.50 -6.60
CA ALA A 57 6.87 3.88 -5.31
C ALA A 57 8.15 3.21 -4.77
N LYS A 58 8.27 3.18 -3.45
CA LYS A 58 9.39 2.56 -2.73
C LYS A 58 8.84 1.62 -1.67
N LEU A 59 9.54 0.51 -1.43
CA LEU A 59 9.19 -0.48 -0.43
C LEU A 59 10.35 -0.67 0.54
N TRP A 60 10.02 -0.70 1.83
CA TRP A 60 10.91 -1.11 2.90
C TRP A 60 10.29 -2.25 3.68
N ILE A 61 11.12 -3.21 4.07
CA ILE A 61 10.73 -4.34 4.93
C ILE A 61 11.54 -4.25 6.21
N MET A 62 10.84 -4.31 7.34
CA MET A 62 11.44 -4.34 8.67
C MET A 62 12.18 -5.66 8.86
N GLN A 63 13.50 -5.59 9.04
CA GLN A 63 14.35 -6.76 9.26
C GLN A 63 14.55 -7.05 10.74
N ASP A 64 14.56 -6.00 11.57
CA ASP A 64 14.70 -6.10 13.01
C ASP A 64 13.67 -5.18 13.66
N TYR A 65 12.68 -5.81 14.28
CA TYR A 65 11.57 -5.11 14.90
C TYR A 65 12.01 -4.34 16.14
N GLU A 66 12.86 -4.95 16.97
CA GLU A 66 13.30 -4.35 18.23
C GLU A 66 14.19 -3.14 18.00
N ASN A 67 15.11 -3.26 17.04
CA ASN A 67 16.00 -2.18 16.66
C ASN A 67 15.41 -1.23 15.60
N GLN A 68 14.15 -1.44 15.19
CA GLN A 68 13.46 -0.65 14.17
C GLN A 68 14.27 -0.55 12.86
N ALA A 69 14.97 -1.62 12.50
CA ALA A 69 15.84 -1.64 11.32
C ALA A 69 15.04 -1.98 10.08
N TRP A 70 14.89 -0.98 9.20
CA TRP A 70 14.25 -1.11 7.91
C TRP A 70 15.28 -1.39 6.81
N ALA A 71 15.04 -2.39 5.98
CA ALA A 71 15.78 -2.59 4.74
C ALA A 71 14.98 -2.04 3.56
N PHE A 72 15.62 -1.22 2.74
CA PHE A 72 15.07 -0.82 1.45
C PHE A 72 15.10 -2.01 0.50
N THR A 73 13.94 -2.35 -0.09
CA THR A 73 13.78 -3.57 -0.91
C THR A 73 13.58 -3.22 -2.38
N TYR A 74 12.61 -2.36 -2.69
CA TYR A 74 12.26 -2.02 -4.07
C TYR A 74 12.09 -0.52 -4.27
N LYS A 75 12.44 -0.06 -5.48
CA LYS A 75 11.97 1.19 -6.06
C LYS A 75 11.39 0.86 -7.42
N ILE A 76 10.11 1.13 -7.57
CA ILE A 76 9.37 0.96 -8.82
C ILE A 76 9.18 2.36 -9.38
N GLN A 77 9.57 2.56 -10.63
CA GLN A 77 9.37 3.82 -11.33
C GLN A 77 8.66 3.51 -12.64
N VAL A 78 7.44 4.00 -12.81
CA VAL A 78 6.67 3.78 -14.03
C VAL A 78 7.22 4.67 -15.14
N PRO A 79 7.72 4.07 -16.25
CA PRO A 79 8.17 4.82 -17.42
C PRO A 79 7.03 5.64 -18.02
N LEU A 80 7.32 6.81 -18.58
CA LEU A 80 6.31 7.76 -19.07
C LEU A 80 5.36 7.14 -20.10
N GLU A 81 5.89 6.26 -20.95
CA GLU A 81 5.17 5.50 -21.96
C GLU A 81 4.14 4.53 -21.38
N ASN A 82 4.33 4.08 -20.14
CA ASN A 82 3.44 3.16 -19.44
C ASN A 82 2.45 3.87 -18.51
N ARG A 83 2.57 5.20 -18.34
CA ARG A 83 1.70 5.99 -17.45
C ARG A 83 0.34 6.22 -18.09
N VAL A 84 -0.62 5.36 -17.77
CA VAL A 84 -2.02 5.54 -18.15
C VAL A 84 -2.64 6.64 -17.27
N GLY A 85 -3.34 7.61 -17.86
CA GLY A 85 -3.99 8.68 -17.09
C GLY A 85 -3.01 9.68 -16.47
N LYS A 86 -1.80 9.84 -17.04
CA LYS A 86 -0.74 10.76 -16.54
C LYS A 86 -1.15 12.23 -16.35
N ASP A 87 -2.22 12.65 -17.02
CA ASP A 87 -2.76 14.01 -16.94
C ASP A 87 -3.89 14.13 -15.89
N GLU A 88 -4.27 13.01 -15.26
CA GLU A 88 -5.26 12.94 -14.19
C GLU A 88 -4.55 12.81 -12.82
N PRO A 89 -5.09 13.46 -11.77
CA PRO A 89 -4.54 13.29 -10.43
C PRO A 89 -4.76 11.85 -9.96
N LEU A 90 -3.71 11.21 -9.45
CA LEU A 90 -3.80 9.87 -8.87
C LEU A 90 -4.45 9.94 -7.49
N ASP A 91 -5.46 9.10 -7.26
CA ASP A 91 -6.17 9.08 -5.98
C ASP A 91 -5.35 8.33 -4.91
N ASP A 92 -4.92 7.11 -5.23
CA ASP A 92 -4.14 6.26 -4.35
C ASP A 92 -3.14 5.39 -5.12
N VAL A 93 -1.99 5.09 -4.50
CA VAL A 93 -0.94 4.24 -5.09
C VAL A 93 -0.39 3.35 -3.99
N THR A 94 -0.38 2.04 -4.20
CA THR A 94 0.08 1.10 -3.16
C THR A 94 0.98 0.04 -3.76
N ILE A 95 2.12 -0.24 -3.13
CA ILE A 95 2.86 -1.47 -3.41
C ILE A 95 2.20 -2.57 -2.59
N VAL A 96 1.67 -3.58 -3.28
CA VAL A 96 0.83 -4.62 -2.67
C VAL A 96 1.56 -5.94 -2.47
N SER A 97 2.79 -6.06 -2.97
CA SER A 97 3.56 -7.29 -2.87
C SER A 97 4.99 -7.04 -2.39
N GLU A 98 5.47 -7.98 -1.57
CA GLU A 98 6.89 -8.12 -1.23
C GLU A 98 7.77 -8.32 -2.47
N ASP A 99 7.22 -8.82 -3.58
CA ASP A 99 7.90 -9.02 -4.86
C ASP A 99 8.00 -7.73 -5.70
N GLY A 100 7.40 -6.64 -5.21
CA GLY A 100 7.47 -5.31 -5.84
C GLY A 100 6.41 -5.08 -6.90
N ASP A 101 5.19 -5.56 -6.73
CA ASP A 101 4.06 -5.20 -7.60
C ASP A 101 3.35 -3.95 -7.08
N MET A 102 2.98 -3.05 -7.99
CA MET A 102 2.35 -1.76 -7.67
C MET A 102 0.93 -1.68 -8.24
N LEU A 103 -0.01 -1.20 -7.42
CA LEU A 103 -1.34 -0.81 -7.83
C LEU A 103 -1.47 0.71 -7.83
N VAL A 104 -2.13 1.25 -8.86
CA VAL A 104 -2.49 2.67 -8.95
C VAL A 104 -4.00 2.74 -9.14
N GLU A 105 -4.69 3.44 -8.26
CA GLU A 105 -6.15 3.60 -8.29
C GLU A 105 -6.57 4.98 -8.82
N PHE A 106 -7.53 4.95 -9.74
CA PHE A 106 -8.27 6.10 -10.25
C PHE A 106 -9.74 5.93 -9.84
N MET A 107 -10.15 6.59 -8.76
CA MET A 107 -11.49 6.52 -8.20
C MET A 107 -12.54 7.09 -9.16
N SER A 108 -12.20 8.19 -9.84
CA SER A 108 -13.04 8.83 -10.86
C SER A 108 -13.42 7.85 -11.98
N ALA A 109 -12.44 7.09 -12.46
CA ALA A 109 -12.57 6.10 -13.51
C ALA A 109 -12.95 4.70 -13.00
N ARG A 110 -13.08 4.52 -11.67
CA ARG A 110 -13.25 3.23 -11.00
C ARG A 110 -12.30 2.17 -11.54
N THR A 111 -11.03 2.53 -11.69
CA THR A 111 -10.02 1.72 -12.37
C THR A 111 -8.81 1.55 -11.49
N VAL A 112 -8.26 0.34 -11.47
CA VAL A 112 -7.00 -0.01 -10.81
C VAL A 112 -6.04 -0.52 -11.86
N LEU A 113 -4.86 0.08 -11.95
CA LEU A 113 -3.78 -0.34 -12.81
C LEU A 113 -2.81 -1.18 -12.01
N HIS A 114 -2.44 -2.34 -12.52
CA HIS A 114 -1.44 -3.21 -11.92
C HIS A 114 -0.16 -3.18 -12.73
N TYR A 115 0.92 -2.74 -12.11
CA TYR A 115 2.27 -2.71 -12.66
C TYR A 115 3.15 -3.75 -11.99
N ASP A 116 4.07 -4.32 -12.76
CA ASP A 116 5.14 -5.14 -12.23
C ASP A 116 6.23 -4.27 -11.56
N LYS A 117 7.21 -4.94 -10.95
CA LYS A 117 8.39 -4.30 -10.33
C LYS A 117 9.23 -3.42 -11.25
N ASN A 118 9.08 -3.54 -12.56
CA ASN A 118 9.78 -2.73 -13.54
C ASN A 118 8.94 -1.54 -14.02
N GLY A 119 7.71 -1.38 -13.51
CA GLY A 119 6.78 -0.34 -13.95
C GLY A 119 6.11 -0.67 -15.28
N SER A 120 6.05 -1.94 -15.68
CA SER A 120 5.32 -2.39 -16.87
C SER A 120 3.87 -2.70 -16.51
N LEU A 121 2.92 -2.15 -17.26
CA LEU A 121 1.50 -2.40 -17.02
C LEU A 121 1.18 -3.86 -17.34
N LEU A 122 0.78 -4.62 -16.32
CA LEU A 122 0.37 -6.02 -16.45
C LEU A 122 -1.10 -6.13 -16.82
N ARG A 123 -1.96 -5.39 -16.10
CA ARG A 123 -3.42 -5.44 -16.30
C ARG A 123 -4.11 -4.18 -15.78
N THR A 124 -5.29 -3.94 -16.34
CA THR A 124 -6.24 -2.92 -15.90
C THR A 124 -7.48 -3.60 -15.34
N LEU A 125 -7.91 -3.16 -14.17
CA LEU A 125 -8.95 -3.77 -13.36
C LEU A 125 -10.00 -2.73 -13.02
N LYS A 126 -11.24 -3.17 -12.78
CA LYS A 126 -12.30 -2.28 -12.29
C LYS A 126 -12.32 -2.30 -10.77
N SER A 127 -12.32 -1.11 -10.17
CA SER A 127 -12.53 -0.93 -8.73
C SER A 127 -14.03 -0.92 -8.44
N PHE A 128 -14.43 -1.61 -7.36
CA PHE A 128 -15.78 -1.60 -6.85
C PHE A 128 -15.74 -1.13 -5.40
N CYS A 129 -16.09 0.13 -5.14
CA CYS A 129 -16.47 0.55 -3.80
C CYS A 129 -17.89 0.07 -3.52
N SER A 130 -18.07 -0.80 -2.51
CA SER A 130 -19.36 -0.92 -1.86
C SER A 130 -19.65 0.40 -1.15
N SER A 131 -20.69 1.10 -1.58
CA SER A 131 -21.14 2.36 -0.97
C SER A 131 -21.90 2.11 0.32
N ASP A 132 -21.35 1.29 1.22
CA ASP A 132 -21.98 0.98 2.50
C ASP A 132 -21.47 1.98 3.55
N GLY A 133 -21.89 3.24 3.41
CA GLY A 133 -22.16 4.20 4.50
C GLY A 133 -21.15 4.44 5.63
N PHE A 134 -19.90 3.97 5.57
CA PHE A 134 -18.90 4.18 6.63
C PHE A 134 -17.73 5.02 6.12
N ASP A 135 -17.97 6.32 6.00
CA ASP A 135 -16.93 7.35 6.03
C ASP A 135 -16.27 7.37 7.42
N LYS A 136 -15.24 6.53 7.68
CA LYS A 136 -14.11 6.91 8.57
C LYS A 136 -12.91 5.98 8.70
N TRP A 137 -12.90 4.77 8.13
CA TRP A 137 -11.73 3.90 8.24
C TRP A 137 -11.45 3.32 6.86
N ARG A 138 -10.46 3.87 6.15
CA ARG A 138 -10.04 3.36 4.84
C ARG A 138 -9.24 2.07 5.06
N THR A 139 -9.94 0.98 5.33
CA THR A 139 -9.48 -0.35 4.94
C THR A 139 -9.68 -0.40 3.44
N ALA A 140 -8.64 -0.03 2.68
CA ALA A 140 -8.68 -0.11 1.22
C ALA A 140 -8.56 -1.57 0.80
N SER A 141 -9.62 -2.36 1.04
CA SER A 141 -9.76 -3.67 0.41
C SER A 141 -10.06 -3.42 -1.06
N ILE A 142 -9.01 -3.33 -1.89
CA ILE A 142 -9.19 -3.24 -3.34
C ILE A 142 -9.72 -4.59 -3.80
N SER A 143 -11.03 -4.64 -4.01
CA SER A 143 -11.72 -5.80 -4.59
C SER A 143 -11.55 -5.72 -6.10
N VAL A 144 -10.72 -6.60 -6.65
CA VAL A 144 -10.41 -6.67 -8.08
C VAL A 144 -11.25 -7.76 -8.71
N LEU A 145 -11.83 -7.53 -9.89
CA LEU A 145 -12.41 -8.63 -10.68
C LEU A 145 -11.35 -9.25 -11.61
N ASP A 146 -11.22 -10.58 -11.59
CA ASP A 146 -10.47 -11.32 -12.60
C ASP A 146 -11.21 -11.31 -13.96
N LYS A 147 -10.57 -11.82 -15.02
CA LYS A 147 -11.17 -11.90 -16.37
C LYS A 147 -12.43 -12.78 -16.44
N SER A 148 -12.68 -13.59 -15.41
CA SER A 148 -13.84 -14.49 -15.29
C SER A 148 -14.96 -13.86 -14.46
N GLY A 149 -14.77 -12.64 -13.93
CA GLY A 149 -15.74 -11.96 -13.08
C GLY A 149 -15.73 -12.41 -11.62
N ASN A 150 -14.68 -13.12 -11.17
CA ASN A 150 -14.51 -13.45 -9.76
C ASN A 150 -13.88 -12.28 -9.01
N VAL A 151 -14.35 -12.02 -7.79
CA VAL A 151 -13.71 -11.06 -6.88
C VAL A 151 -12.43 -11.68 -6.33
N GLU A 152 -11.31 -11.18 -6.81
CA GLU A 152 -9.99 -11.35 -6.22
C GLU A 152 -9.82 -10.26 -5.16
N LEU A 153 -9.94 -10.64 -3.89
CA LEU A 153 -9.51 -9.79 -2.79
C LEU A 153 -7.99 -9.71 -2.85
N MET A 154 -7.45 -8.64 -3.43
CA MET A 154 -6.06 -8.30 -3.22
C MET A 154 -6.01 -7.56 -1.89
N SER A 155 -6.18 -8.31 -0.80
CA SER A 155 -6.22 -7.75 0.55
C SER A 155 -4.86 -7.13 0.85
N PRO A 156 -4.75 -5.80 1.02
CA PRO A 156 -3.74 -5.34 1.94
C PRO A 156 -4.26 -5.70 3.34
N ILE A 157 -3.66 -6.70 3.95
CA ILE A 157 -4.10 -7.17 5.27
C ILE A 157 -3.96 -6.02 6.27
N VAL A 158 -5.09 -5.39 6.58
CA VAL A 158 -5.39 -4.90 7.92
C VAL A 158 -6.87 -5.20 8.19
N ASP A 159 -7.15 -6.44 8.64
CA ASP A 159 -8.33 -6.67 9.45
C ASP A 159 -8.13 -5.91 10.77
N VAL A 160 -8.88 -4.82 10.95
CA VAL A 160 -9.14 -4.25 12.28
C VAL A 160 -10.64 -4.36 12.51
N ALA A 161 -11.08 -5.55 12.90
CA ALA A 161 -12.32 -5.68 13.64
C ALA A 161 -12.00 -5.42 15.13
N LEU A 162 -12.71 -4.46 15.73
CA LEU A 162 -13.00 -4.50 17.17
C LEU A 162 -14.21 -5.42 17.37
#